data_AF-A0A2S9X673-F1
#
_entry.id   AF-A0A2S9X673-F1
#
_cell.length_a   1.000
_cell.length_b   1.000
_cell.length_c   1.000
_cell.angle_alpha   90.00
_cell.angle_beta   90.00
_cell.angle_gamma   90.00
#
_symmetry.space_group_name_H-M   'P 1'
#
loop_
_entity.id
_entity.type
_entity.pdbx_description
1 polymer ?
#
loop_
_entity_poly.entity_id
_entity_poly.type
_entity_poly.pdbx_seq_one_letter_code
_entity_poly.pdbx_strand_id
1 'polypeptide(L)'
;MNAAIDQQVNTPLRLDFAKGLAMRVVRRPEGFWLVAAEVAACMKLEVKDLLKALGEPLGRPLRLADEAEPVLCLSEGELDDVFRRIKKPGARRLRRWWLEETRPALLQEAGAANTAETLHLALALAAEAAQQVSRAVMEAVLREPGTWQHSRWVVALDYAPNNKQRWPHGRLIGLNSSVSTLSGMAELIAPPGKMPATSAELLKLATACQQRLAARLDKLPG
;
A
#
# COMPACT_ATOMS: atom_id res chain seq x y z
N MET A 1 14.42 10.60 1.48
CA MET A 1 13.38 11.55 1.92
C MET A 1 12.37 10.76 2.74
N ASN A 2 12.36 10.99 4.05
CA ASN A 2 11.54 10.25 5.01
C ASN A 2 10.07 10.57 4.75
N ALA A 3 9.33 9.58 4.27
CA ALA A 3 7.89 9.67 4.13
C ALA A 3 7.30 10.02 5.50
N ALA A 4 6.50 11.09 5.52
CA ALA A 4 5.65 11.45 6.65
C ALA A 4 4.83 10.21 7.01
N ILE A 5 5.19 9.57 8.11
CA ILE A 5 4.31 8.57 8.71
C ILE A 5 3.29 9.40 9.46
N ASP A 6 2.08 9.49 8.91
CA ASP A 6 0.93 10.05 9.60
C ASP A 6 0.77 9.31 10.94
N GLN A 7 1.29 9.96 11.99
CA GLN A 7 1.29 9.51 13.39
C GLN A 7 -0.11 9.68 13.97
N GLN A 8 -1.09 8.92 13.47
CA GLN A 8 -2.37 8.78 14.15
C GLN A 8 -2.27 7.65 15.18
N VAL A 9 -1.77 8.05 16.34
CA VAL A 9 -2.40 7.99 17.68
C VAL A 9 -1.22 8.02 18.66
N ASN A 10 -0.92 9.20 19.21
CA ASN A 10 0.03 9.35 20.33
C ASN A 10 -0.72 9.47 21.67
N THR A 11 -2.04 9.33 21.66
CA THR A 11 -2.86 9.55 22.86
C THR A 11 -2.61 8.42 23.86
N PRO A 12 -2.13 8.74 25.08
CA PRO A 12 -1.92 7.73 26.12
C PRO A 12 -3.27 7.10 26.50
N LEU A 13 -3.39 5.78 26.30
CA LEU A 13 -4.56 5.01 26.67
C LEU A 13 -4.50 4.69 28.17
N ARG A 14 -5.60 4.96 28.88
CA ARG A 14 -5.69 4.64 30.31
C ARG A 14 -5.86 3.14 30.51
N LEU A 15 -5.20 2.63 31.55
CA LEU A 15 -5.26 1.22 31.92
C LEU A 15 -6.23 1.02 33.08
N ASP A 16 -7.34 0.34 32.81
CA ASP A 16 -8.41 0.14 33.81
C ASP A 16 -7.94 -0.68 35.02
N PHE A 17 -6.98 -1.57 34.81
CA PHE A 17 -6.41 -2.43 35.84
C PHE A 17 -5.20 -1.84 36.58
N ALA A 18 -4.73 -0.65 36.19
CA ALA A 18 -3.55 -0.01 36.76
C ALA A 18 -3.73 1.50 36.89
N LYS A 19 -4.33 1.94 38.01
CA LYS A 19 -4.55 3.36 38.33
C LYS A 19 -3.22 4.14 38.26
N GLY A 20 -3.22 5.21 37.47
CA GLY A 20 -2.08 6.10 37.30
C GLY A 20 -1.06 5.66 36.23
N LEU A 21 -1.25 4.50 35.59
CA LEU A 21 -0.47 4.11 34.43
C LEU A 21 -1.25 4.37 33.14
N ALA A 22 -0.50 4.74 32.11
CA ALA A 22 -1.00 4.90 30.76
C ALA A 22 -0.11 4.11 29.79
N MET A 23 -0.70 3.75 28.64
CA MET A 23 -0.05 3.02 27.57
C MET A 23 -0.15 3.81 26.27
N ARG A 24 0.98 4.20 25.71
CA ARG A 24 1.10 4.80 24.38
C ARG A 24 1.21 3.69 23.35
N VAL A 25 0.35 3.80 22.35
CA VAL A 25 0.25 2.83 21.24
C VAL A 25 0.43 3.58 19.94
N VAL A 26 1.50 3.30 19.22
CA VAL A 26 1.81 3.90 17.93
C VAL A 26 1.27 3.01 16.81
N ARG A 27 0.50 3.60 15.91
CA ARG A 27 0.03 2.92 14.71
C ARG A 27 1.06 3.05 13.58
N ARG A 28 1.37 1.93 12.92
CA ARG A 28 2.21 1.86 11.71
C ARG A 28 1.54 0.96 10.66
N PRO A 29 1.94 1.04 9.38
CA PRO A 29 1.45 0.12 8.34
C PRO A 29 1.64 -1.36 8.70
N GLU A 30 2.75 -1.69 9.37
CA GLU A 30 3.09 -3.04 9.81
C GLU A 30 2.33 -3.54 11.06
N GLY A 31 1.58 -2.67 11.75
CA GLY A 31 0.84 -3.03 12.96
C GLY A 31 0.96 -2.00 14.08
N PHE A 32 0.58 -2.39 15.29
CA PHE A 32 0.67 -1.55 16.48
C PHE A 32 2.00 -1.74 17.22
N TRP A 33 2.49 -0.66 17.82
CA TRP A 33 3.72 -0.64 18.59
C TRP A 33 3.49 -0.01 19.96
N LEU A 34 3.99 -0.63 21.03
CA LEU A 34 3.79 -0.18 22.41
C LEU A 34 5.11 0.25 23.04
N VAL A 35 5.08 1.31 23.86
CA VAL A 35 6.29 1.80 24.54
C VAL A 35 6.79 0.78 25.57
N ALA A 36 8.04 0.34 25.43
CA ALA A 36 8.63 -0.72 26.26
C ALA A 36 8.66 -0.35 27.76
N ALA A 37 8.92 0.93 28.09
CA ALA A 37 8.93 1.43 29.46
C ALA A 37 7.57 1.28 30.15
N GLU A 38 6.48 1.53 29.43
CA GLU A 38 5.12 1.45 29.96
C GLU A 38 4.65 0.00 30.08
N VAL A 39 5.04 -0.84 29.11
CA VAL A 39 4.85 -2.30 29.19
C VAL A 39 5.56 -2.85 30.43
N ALA A 40 6.81 -2.45 30.69
CA ALA A 40 7.56 -2.86 31.86
C ALA A 40 6.89 -2.38 33.17
N ALA A 41 6.46 -1.11 33.22
CA ALA A 41 5.76 -0.54 34.37
C ALA A 41 4.47 -1.31 34.72
N CYS A 42 3.67 -1.70 33.72
CA CYS A 42 2.47 -2.51 33.91
C CYS A 42 2.73 -3.87 34.57
N MET A 43 3.93 -4.41 34.36
CA MET A 43 4.37 -5.70 34.89
C MET A 43 5.19 -5.57 36.18
N LYS A 44 5.40 -4.34 36.67
CA LYS A 44 6.32 -4.02 37.77
C LYS A 44 7.70 -4.64 37.51
N LEU A 45 8.25 -4.30 36.35
CA LEU A 45 9.55 -4.73 35.85
C LEU A 45 10.35 -3.52 35.39
N GLU A 46 11.67 -3.65 35.46
CA GLU A 46 12.58 -2.75 34.76
C GLU A 46 12.61 -3.11 33.26
N VAL A 47 12.85 -2.11 32.41
CA VAL A 47 12.97 -2.33 30.95
C VAL A 47 14.07 -3.33 30.63
N LYS A 48 15.17 -3.32 31.39
CA LYS A 48 16.28 -4.27 31.23
C LYS A 48 15.82 -5.72 31.43
N ASP A 49 14.95 -5.97 32.40
CA ASP A 49 14.45 -7.32 32.69
C ASP A 49 13.44 -7.77 31.64
N LEU A 50 12.64 -6.84 31.12
CA LEU A 50 11.74 -7.08 29.98
C LEU A 50 12.53 -7.48 28.73
N LEU A 51 13.61 -6.77 28.42
CA LEU A 51 14.47 -7.06 27.26
C LEU A 51 15.25 -8.37 27.43
N LYS A 52 15.76 -8.67 28.64
CA LYS A 52 16.35 -9.97 28.94
C LYS A 52 15.37 -11.12 28.71
N ALA A 53 14.10 -10.94 29.06
CA ALA A 53 13.08 -11.93 28.80
C ALA A 53 12.87 -12.18 27.29
N LEU A 54 13.07 -11.17 26.44
CA LEU A 54 12.94 -11.27 24.98
C LEU A 54 14.15 -11.95 24.30
N GLY A 55 15.35 -11.89 24.89
CA GLY A 55 16.59 -12.38 24.27
C GLY A 55 17.07 -11.39 23.21
N GLU A 56 18.26 -10.82 23.40
CA GLU A 56 18.75 -9.59 22.73
C GLU A 56 18.66 -9.56 21.18
N PRO A 57 18.60 -8.35 20.56
CA PRO A 57 17.86 -7.16 20.94
C PRO A 57 16.57 -7.06 20.11
N LEU A 58 15.44 -6.92 20.79
CA LEU A 58 14.11 -6.77 20.20
C LEU A 58 13.46 -5.52 20.81
N GLY A 59 12.81 -4.74 19.95
CA GLY A 59 12.38 -3.37 20.20
C GLY A 59 13.05 -2.37 19.25
N ARG A 60 12.24 -1.49 18.65
CA ARG A 60 12.68 -0.49 17.68
C ARG A 60 12.63 0.90 18.32
N PRO A 61 13.70 1.72 18.22
CA PRO A 61 13.64 3.10 18.64
C PRO A 61 12.72 3.88 17.68
N LEU A 62 11.63 4.42 18.19
CA LEU A 62 10.66 5.22 17.45
C LEU A 62 10.58 6.63 18.04
N ARG A 63 10.61 7.65 17.18
CA ARG A 63 10.30 9.03 17.59
C ARG A 63 8.78 9.23 17.69
N LEU A 64 8.33 9.62 18.87
CA LEU A 64 6.95 10.06 19.14
C LEU A 64 6.88 11.57 18.93
N ALA A 65 5.69 12.11 18.60
CA ALA A 65 5.55 13.54 18.31
C ALA A 65 5.90 14.44 19.52
N ASP A 66 5.69 13.92 20.74
CA ASP A 66 5.85 14.66 21.99
C ASP A 66 7.24 14.49 22.64
N GLU A 67 8.12 13.67 22.07
CA GLU A 67 9.41 13.30 22.67
C GLU A 67 10.58 13.76 21.79
N ALA A 68 11.53 14.49 22.40
CA ALA A 68 12.76 14.91 21.72
C ALA A 68 13.70 13.73 21.41
N GLU A 69 13.62 12.67 22.24
CA GLU A 69 14.44 11.47 22.11
C GLU A 69 13.62 10.28 21.59
N PRO A 70 14.24 9.38 20.80
CA PRO A 70 13.56 8.18 20.34
C PRO A 70 13.28 7.24 21.52
N VAL A 71 12.03 6.80 21.62
CA VAL A 71 11.57 5.87 22.67
C VAL A 71 11.61 4.44 22.15
N LEU A 72 12.03 3.50 22.98
CA LEU A 72 12.04 2.08 22.62
C LEU A 72 10.61 1.54 22.59
N CYS A 73 10.18 1.01 21.45
CA CYS A 73 8.86 0.42 21.26
C CYS A 73 8.94 -1.05 20.87
N LEU A 74 7.96 -1.83 21.33
CA LEU A 74 7.77 -3.24 21.01
C LEU A 74 6.63 -3.41 20.01
N SER A 75 6.83 -4.27 19.03
CA SER A 75 5.80 -4.74 18.11
C SER A 75 4.81 -5.68 18.81
N GLU A 76 3.67 -5.93 18.16
CA GLU A 76 2.70 -6.93 18.64
C GLU A 76 3.29 -8.33 18.80
N GLY A 77 4.15 -8.76 17.88
CA GLY A 77 4.81 -10.07 17.96
C GLY A 77 5.76 -10.18 19.16
N GLU A 78 6.52 -9.12 19.42
CA GLU A 78 7.39 -9.04 20.61
C GLU A 78 6.54 -8.99 21.89
N LEU A 79 5.41 -8.29 21.88
CA LEU A 79 4.48 -8.26 23.02
C LEU A 79 3.89 -9.65 23.31
N ASP A 80 3.54 -10.42 22.28
CA ASP A 80 3.09 -11.80 22.42
C ASP A 80 4.17 -12.72 23.00
N ASP A 81 5.44 -12.49 22.63
CA ASP A 81 6.57 -13.20 23.22
C ASP A 81 6.76 -12.83 24.70
N VAL A 82 6.61 -11.54 25.06
CA VAL A 82 6.60 -11.10 26.47
C VAL A 82 5.50 -11.82 27.25
N PHE A 83 4.27 -11.88 26.72
CA PHE A 83 3.16 -12.58 27.39
C PHE A 83 3.40 -14.09 27.53
N ARG A 84 4.10 -14.69 26.56
CA ARG A 84 4.48 -16.11 26.63
C ARG A 84 5.53 -16.36 27.71
N ARG A 85 6.56 -15.51 27.82
CA ARG A 85 7.71 -15.73 28.71
C ARG A 85 7.48 -15.21 30.13
N ILE A 86 6.76 -14.11 30.31
CA ILE A 86 6.52 -13.48 31.61
C ILE A 86 5.19 -13.96 32.21
N LYS A 87 5.26 -14.71 33.30
CA LYS A 87 4.06 -15.29 33.96
C LYS A 87 3.46 -14.42 35.08
N LYS A 88 3.92 -13.18 35.25
CA LYS A 88 3.42 -12.24 36.27
C LYS A 88 1.94 -11.90 36.05
N PRO A 89 1.18 -11.60 37.13
CA PRO A 89 -0.23 -11.22 37.01
C PRO A 89 -0.44 -9.93 36.19
N GLY A 90 0.53 -9.00 36.23
CA GLY A 90 0.51 -7.79 35.40
C GLY A 90 0.53 -8.11 33.90
N ALA A 91 1.32 -9.10 33.47
CA ALA A 91 1.38 -9.54 32.07
C ALA A 91 0.06 -10.14 31.59
N ARG A 92 -0.61 -10.93 32.45
CA ARG A 92 -1.94 -11.51 32.13
C ARG A 92 -3.01 -10.44 31.98
N ARG A 93 -3.02 -9.43 32.85
CA ARG A 93 -3.97 -8.32 32.79
C ARG A 93 -3.72 -7.43 31.57
N LEU A 94 -2.46 -7.11 31.29
CA LEU A 94 -2.09 -6.37 30.09
C LEU A 94 -2.48 -7.13 28.81
N ARG A 95 -2.26 -8.45 28.78
CA ARG A 95 -2.69 -9.30 27.66
C ARG A 95 -4.19 -9.25 27.43
N ARG A 96 -4.99 -9.37 28.49
CA ARG A 96 -6.46 -9.29 28.41
C ARG A 96 -6.89 -7.92 27.86
N TRP A 97 -6.44 -6.84 28.50
CA TRP A 97 -6.75 -5.48 28.08
C TRP A 97 -6.33 -5.19 26.63
N TRP A 98 -5.17 -5.68 26.20
CA TRP A 98 -4.70 -5.50 24.83
C TRP A 98 -5.53 -6.30 23.82
N LEU A 99 -5.67 -7.60 24.03
CA LEU A 99 -6.27 -8.51 23.04
C LEU A 99 -7.80 -8.44 23.00
N GLU A 100 -8.45 -8.27 24.15
CA GLU A 100 -9.91 -8.37 24.26
C GLU A 100 -10.60 -7.00 24.15
N GLU A 101 -9.94 -5.92 24.58
CA GLU A 101 -10.59 -4.60 24.69
C GLU A 101 -9.99 -3.61 23.67
N THR A 102 -8.69 -3.34 23.79
CA THR A 102 -8.06 -2.17 23.14
C THR A 102 -7.75 -2.40 21.67
N ARG A 103 -7.11 -3.53 21.32
CA ARG A 103 -6.75 -3.84 19.94
C ARG A 103 -7.98 -3.94 19.03
N PRO A 104 -9.08 -4.62 19.41
CA PRO A 104 -10.29 -4.63 18.59
C PRO A 104 -10.89 -3.23 18.38
N ALA A 105 -10.93 -2.40 19.43
CA ALA A 105 -11.45 -1.03 19.33
C ALA A 105 -10.59 -0.18 18.38
N LEU A 106 -9.26 -0.22 18.53
CA LEU A 106 -8.32 0.48 17.65
C LEU A 106 -8.43 0.01 16.19
N LEU A 107 -8.65 -1.29 15.97
CA LEU A 107 -8.87 -1.83 14.63
C LEU A 107 -10.21 -1.40 14.03
N GLN A 108 -11.27 -1.27 14.84
CA GLN A 108 -12.56 -0.76 14.37
C GLN A 108 -12.51 0.72 14.03
N GLU A 109 -11.87 1.55 14.86
CA GLU A 109 -11.65 2.98 14.59
C GLU A 109 -10.79 3.17 13.33
N ALA A 110 -9.70 2.40 13.22
CA ALA A 110 -8.83 2.34 12.06
C ALA A 110 -9.58 1.91 10.78
N GLY A 111 -10.44 0.92 10.90
CA GLY A 111 -11.29 0.43 9.82
C GLY A 111 -12.28 1.50 9.38
N ALA A 112 -12.96 2.16 10.31
CA ALA A 112 -13.96 3.19 10.01
C ALA A 112 -13.36 4.44 9.35
N ALA A 113 -12.22 4.94 9.87
CA ALA A 113 -11.54 6.11 9.31
C ALA A 113 -10.97 5.82 7.91
N ASN A 114 -10.28 4.69 7.73
CA ASN A 114 -9.70 4.34 6.44
C ASN A 114 -10.77 3.94 5.41
N THR A 115 -11.87 3.33 5.81
CA THR A 115 -12.95 2.96 4.87
C THR A 115 -13.71 4.17 4.36
N ALA A 116 -13.98 5.19 5.19
CA ALA A 116 -14.70 6.37 4.75
C ALA A 116 -13.91 7.17 3.69
N GLU A 117 -12.63 7.44 3.94
CA GLU A 117 -11.76 8.15 3.00
C GLU A 117 -11.47 7.34 1.74
N THR A 118 -11.19 6.04 1.89
CA THR A 118 -10.96 5.14 0.74
C THR A 118 -12.24 4.97 -0.09
N LEU A 119 -13.41 4.89 0.54
CA LEU A 119 -14.69 4.84 -0.15
C LEU A 119 -14.96 6.15 -0.90
N HIS A 120 -14.72 7.30 -0.27
CA HIS A 120 -14.88 8.60 -0.92
C HIS A 120 -13.97 8.73 -2.14
N LEU A 121 -12.70 8.32 -2.01
CA LEU A 121 -11.75 8.28 -3.12
C LEU A 121 -12.21 7.32 -4.22
N ALA A 122 -12.64 6.11 -3.87
CA ALA A 122 -13.13 5.13 -4.84
C ALA A 122 -14.35 5.66 -5.61
N LEU A 123 -15.28 6.32 -4.92
CA LEU A 123 -16.46 6.96 -5.53
C LEU A 123 -16.05 8.11 -6.45
N ALA A 124 -15.11 8.96 -6.04
CA ALA A 124 -14.60 10.06 -6.86
C ALA A 124 -13.93 9.54 -8.14
N LEU A 125 -13.07 8.53 -8.02
CA LEU A 125 -12.41 7.91 -9.17
C LEU A 125 -13.39 7.22 -10.11
N ALA A 126 -14.43 6.57 -9.57
CA ALA A 126 -15.49 5.96 -10.37
C ALA A 126 -16.30 7.02 -11.13
N ALA A 127 -16.64 8.14 -10.48
CA ALA A 127 -17.36 9.24 -11.13
C ALA A 127 -16.53 9.87 -12.25
N GLU A 128 -15.23 10.09 -12.02
CA GLU A 128 -14.32 10.61 -13.03
C GLU A 128 -14.18 9.64 -14.23
N ALA A 129 -14.00 8.34 -13.96
CA ALA A 129 -13.97 7.33 -15.01
C ALA A 129 -15.25 7.32 -15.86
N ALA A 130 -16.42 7.39 -15.22
CA ALA A 130 -17.71 7.41 -15.90
C ALA A 130 -17.85 8.65 -16.81
N GLN A 131 -17.52 9.84 -16.31
CA GLN A 131 -17.57 11.08 -17.10
C GLN A 131 -16.70 10.99 -18.36
N GLN A 132 -15.53 10.36 -18.23
CA GLN A 132 -14.54 10.27 -19.30
C GLN A 132 -14.95 9.25 -20.36
N VAL A 133 -15.54 8.13 -19.95
CA VAL A 133 -16.19 7.18 -20.87
C VAL A 133 -17.31 7.87 -21.63
N SER A 134 -18.20 8.58 -20.94
CA SER A 134 -19.32 9.30 -21.57
C SER A 134 -18.82 10.32 -22.61
N ARG A 135 -17.78 11.09 -22.27
CA ARG A 135 -17.17 12.06 -23.18
C ARG A 135 -16.54 11.38 -24.39
N ALA A 136 -15.75 10.32 -24.18
CA ALA A 136 -15.07 9.61 -25.26
C ALA A 136 -16.08 9.01 -26.25
N VAL A 137 -17.13 8.37 -25.75
CA VAL A 137 -18.23 7.82 -26.57
C VAL A 137 -18.90 8.92 -27.39
N MET A 138 -19.26 10.03 -26.75
CA MET A 138 -19.86 11.18 -27.43
C MET A 138 -18.96 11.72 -28.53
N GLU A 139 -17.66 11.91 -28.26
CA GLU A 139 -16.70 12.43 -29.24
C GLU A 139 -16.55 11.51 -30.46
N ALA A 140 -16.56 10.18 -30.32
CA ALA A 140 -16.47 9.30 -31.48
C ALA A 140 -17.78 9.20 -32.27
N VAL A 141 -18.94 9.23 -31.59
CA VAL A 141 -20.23 9.23 -32.28
C VAL A 141 -20.41 10.51 -33.10
N LEU A 142 -19.96 11.66 -32.56
CA LEU A 142 -20.07 12.95 -33.25
C LEU A 142 -19.02 13.17 -34.35
N ARG A 143 -17.85 12.52 -34.29
CA ARG A 143 -16.76 12.75 -35.27
C ARG A 143 -17.06 12.16 -36.66
N GLU A 144 -17.72 11.00 -36.77
CA GLU A 144 -17.95 10.35 -38.06
C GLU A 144 -19.27 9.54 -38.12
N PRO A 145 -20.08 9.67 -39.19
CA PRO A 145 -21.17 8.75 -39.44
C PRO A 145 -20.63 7.39 -39.92
N GLY A 146 -20.70 6.36 -39.08
CA GLY A 146 -20.58 4.95 -39.48
C GLY A 146 -19.43 4.13 -38.87
N THR A 147 -18.37 4.74 -38.33
CA THR A 147 -17.18 4.02 -37.82
C THR A 147 -17.28 3.61 -36.33
N TRP A 148 -18.20 4.22 -35.58
CA TRP A 148 -18.44 3.91 -34.16
C TRP A 148 -19.06 2.52 -33.92
N GLN A 149 -19.73 1.93 -34.92
CA GLN A 149 -20.39 0.61 -34.81
C GLN A 149 -19.39 -0.55 -34.60
N HIS A 150 -18.11 -0.32 -34.89
CA HIS A 150 -17.10 -1.37 -34.92
C HIS A 150 -15.82 -0.97 -34.16
N SER A 151 -15.91 -0.22 -33.06
CA SER A 151 -14.71 0.27 -32.35
C SER A 151 -14.58 -0.31 -30.94
N ARG A 152 -13.37 -0.75 -30.56
CA ARG A 152 -13.05 -1.13 -29.18
C ARG A 152 -12.53 0.08 -28.41
N TRP A 153 -12.96 0.20 -27.16
CA TRP A 153 -12.61 1.31 -26.27
C TRP A 153 -11.68 0.82 -25.17
N VAL A 154 -10.57 1.52 -24.97
CA VAL A 154 -9.70 1.28 -23.81
C VAL A 154 -9.67 2.54 -22.96
N VAL A 155 -9.92 2.34 -21.67
CA VAL A 155 -9.82 3.35 -20.62
C VAL A 155 -8.68 2.93 -19.73
N ALA A 156 -7.66 3.76 -19.63
CA ALA A 156 -6.59 3.60 -18.65
C ALA A 156 -6.83 4.57 -17.50
N LEU A 157 -6.92 4.09 -16.26
CA LEU A 157 -6.97 4.90 -15.04
C LEU A 157 -5.63 4.72 -14.33
N ASP A 158 -4.72 5.67 -14.52
CA ASP A 158 -3.45 5.70 -13.80
C ASP A 158 -3.60 6.62 -12.58
N TYR A 159 -4.00 6.05 -11.45
CA TYR A 159 -4.10 6.76 -10.19
C TYR A 159 -2.86 6.51 -9.34
N ALA A 160 -2.02 7.53 -9.17
CA ALA A 160 -1.07 7.60 -8.07
C ALA A 160 -1.21 8.96 -7.37
N PRO A 161 -1.08 9.04 -6.03
CA PRO A 161 -1.24 10.28 -5.26
C PRO A 161 -0.34 11.43 -5.77
N ASN A 162 0.83 11.04 -6.30
CA ASN A 162 1.87 11.95 -6.77
C ASN A 162 1.90 12.06 -8.29
N ASN A 163 1.03 11.31 -9.00
CA ASN A 163 1.04 11.28 -10.45
C ASN A 163 0.39 12.56 -10.98
N LYS A 164 1.15 13.31 -11.77
CA LYS A 164 0.65 14.53 -12.42
C LYS A 164 -0.29 14.19 -13.58
N GLN A 165 -0.26 12.95 -14.07
CA GLN A 165 -1.12 12.50 -15.15
C GLN A 165 -2.35 11.81 -14.56
N ARG A 166 -3.30 12.64 -14.10
CA ARG A 166 -4.59 12.19 -13.54
C ARG A 166 -5.63 11.83 -14.58
N TRP A 167 -5.32 12.05 -15.85
CA TRP A 167 -6.29 11.96 -16.92
C TRP A 167 -6.44 10.51 -17.35
N PRO A 168 -7.63 9.90 -17.26
CA PRO A 168 -7.88 8.69 -18.00
C PRO A 168 -7.90 9.02 -19.49
N HIS A 169 -7.05 8.34 -20.27
CA HIS A 169 -6.96 8.56 -21.70
C HIS A 169 -7.81 7.53 -22.40
N GLY A 170 -8.90 7.98 -23.04
CA GLY A 170 -9.69 7.18 -23.95
C GLY A 170 -9.10 7.27 -25.36
N ARG A 171 -8.74 6.14 -25.96
CA ARG A 171 -8.36 6.09 -27.37
C ARG A 171 -9.18 5.03 -28.08
N LEU A 172 -9.69 5.43 -29.24
CA LEU A 172 -10.35 4.50 -30.16
C LEU A 172 -9.29 3.57 -30.75
N ILE A 173 -9.51 2.26 -30.60
CA ILE A 173 -8.62 1.23 -31.10
C ILE A 173 -9.32 0.51 -32.24
N GLY A 174 -8.64 0.43 -33.39
CA GLY A 174 -9.17 -0.23 -34.58
C GLY A 174 -9.42 -1.72 -34.32
N LEU A 175 -10.39 -2.31 -35.03
CA LEU A 175 -10.83 -3.71 -34.86
C LEU A 175 -9.70 -4.75 -34.85
N ASN A 176 -8.63 -4.50 -35.61
CA ASN A 176 -7.52 -5.42 -35.79
C ASN A 176 -6.36 -5.14 -34.82
N SER A 177 -6.58 -4.32 -33.80
CA SER A 177 -5.56 -3.96 -32.82
C SER A 177 -5.72 -4.75 -31.52
N SER A 178 -4.61 -5.26 -31.01
CA SER A 178 -4.50 -5.90 -29.71
C SER A 178 -3.82 -4.98 -28.71
N VAL A 179 -4.25 -5.03 -27.45
CA VAL A 179 -3.60 -4.33 -26.34
C VAL A 179 -3.05 -5.39 -25.40
N SER A 180 -1.75 -5.34 -25.17
CA SER A 180 -1.03 -6.23 -24.25
C SER A 180 0.17 -5.49 -23.66
N THR A 181 0.71 -6.00 -22.56
CA THR A 181 2.01 -5.56 -22.06
C THR A 181 3.11 -5.91 -23.06
N LEU A 182 4.28 -5.25 -22.98
CA LEU A 182 5.40 -5.56 -23.89
C LEU A 182 5.82 -7.04 -23.79
N SER A 183 5.82 -7.62 -22.57
CA SER A 183 6.11 -9.03 -22.33
C SER A 183 5.01 -9.94 -22.90
N GLY A 184 3.74 -9.65 -22.63
CA GLY A 184 2.62 -10.41 -23.17
C GLY A 184 2.54 -10.35 -24.69
N MET A 185 2.97 -9.25 -25.30
CA MET A 185 3.05 -9.13 -26.76
C MET A 185 4.12 -10.04 -27.36
N ALA A 186 5.28 -10.16 -26.70
CA ALA A 186 6.32 -11.10 -27.13
C ALA A 186 5.83 -12.55 -27.06
N GLU A 187 5.08 -12.91 -26.01
CA GLU A 187 4.49 -14.24 -25.84
C GLU A 187 3.38 -14.55 -26.86
N LEU A 188 2.65 -13.53 -27.33
CA LEU A 188 1.63 -13.67 -28.37
C LEU A 188 2.24 -13.80 -29.77
N ILE A 189 3.40 -13.17 -30.01
CA ILE A 189 4.10 -13.18 -31.30
C ILE A 189 4.95 -14.44 -31.49
N ALA A 190 5.61 -14.92 -30.44
CA ALA A 190 6.60 -16.00 -30.54
C ALA A 190 6.04 -17.35 -31.08
N PRO A 191 4.87 -17.85 -30.63
CA PRO A 191 4.29 -19.08 -31.15
C PRO A 191 3.41 -18.82 -32.40
N PRO A 192 3.47 -19.68 -33.42
CA PRO A 192 2.68 -19.51 -34.64
C PRO A 192 1.18 -19.58 -34.34
N GLY A 193 0.40 -18.69 -34.98
CA GLY A 193 -1.06 -18.71 -34.96
C GLY A 193 -1.74 -18.07 -33.74
N LYS A 194 -1.00 -17.64 -32.70
CA LYS A 194 -1.60 -16.92 -31.56
C LYS A 194 -1.88 -15.45 -31.83
N MET A 195 -1.19 -14.85 -32.79
CA MET A 195 -1.43 -13.50 -33.26
C MET A 195 -1.45 -13.49 -34.80
N PRO A 196 -2.50 -12.94 -35.44
CA PRO A 196 -2.55 -12.80 -36.89
C PRO A 196 -1.65 -11.62 -37.31
N ALA A 197 -0.33 -11.82 -37.27
CA ALA A 197 0.66 -10.86 -37.74
C ALA A 197 1.26 -11.35 -39.06
N THR A 198 1.32 -10.46 -40.05
CA THR A 198 1.96 -10.75 -41.34
C THR A 198 3.49 -10.74 -41.20
N SER A 199 4.19 -11.45 -42.09
CA SER A 199 5.67 -11.45 -42.10
C SER A 199 6.26 -10.04 -42.25
N ALA A 200 5.58 -9.15 -42.97
CA ALA A 200 5.99 -7.76 -43.12
C ALA A 200 5.88 -6.97 -41.81
N GLU A 201 4.80 -7.17 -41.04
CA GLU A 201 4.60 -6.55 -39.73
C GLU A 201 5.63 -7.05 -38.71
N LEU A 202 5.90 -8.36 -38.69
CA LEU A 202 6.91 -8.97 -37.82
C LEU A 202 8.32 -8.45 -38.13
N LEU A 203 8.67 -8.35 -39.42
CA LEU A 203 9.96 -7.80 -39.83
C LEU A 203 10.12 -6.34 -39.38
N LYS A 204 9.08 -5.52 -39.57
CA LYS A 204 9.08 -4.11 -39.13
C LYS A 204 9.27 -3.98 -37.62
N LEU A 205 8.60 -4.84 -36.84
CA LEU A 205 8.73 -4.89 -35.37
C LEU A 205 10.16 -5.28 -34.96
N ALA A 206 10.70 -6.33 -35.57
CA ALA A 206 12.06 -6.81 -35.30
C ALA A 206 13.11 -5.72 -35.58
N THR A 207 13.00 -5.03 -36.72
CA THR A 207 13.90 -3.94 -37.09
C THR A 207 13.85 -2.78 -36.10
N ALA A 208 12.66 -2.36 -35.68
CA ALA A 208 12.50 -1.28 -34.70
C ALA A 208 13.12 -1.64 -33.34
N CYS A 209 12.94 -2.89 -32.88
CA CYS A 209 13.56 -3.39 -31.65
C CYS A 209 15.09 -3.41 -31.75
N GLN A 210 15.64 -3.92 -32.86
CA GLN A 210 17.09 -3.97 -33.10
C GLN A 210 17.71 -2.56 -33.11
N GLN A 211 17.10 -1.61 -33.81
CA GLN A 211 17.58 -0.22 -33.85
C GLN A 211 17.62 0.41 -32.45
N ARG A 212 16.58 0.18 -31.65
CA ARG A 212 16.50 0.75 -30.30
C ARG A 212 17.46 0.08 -29.32
N LEU A 213 17.76 -1.20 -29.50
CA LEU A 213 18.79 -1.92 -28.74
C LEU A 213 20.20 -1.43 -29.10
N ALA A 214 20.51 -1.31 -30.40
CA ALA A 214 21.79 -0.76 -30.86
C ALA A 214 22.05 0.63 -30.27
N ALA A 215 21.07 1.54 -30.37
CA ALA A 215 21.17 2.89 -29.81
C ALA A 215 21.32 2.95 -28.27
N ARG A 216 20.96 1.89 -27.54
CA ARG A 216 21.19 1.78 -26.09
C ARG A 216 22.57 1.22 -25.77
N LEU A 217 23.03 0.25 -26.56
CA LEU A 217 24.36 -0.34 -26.41
C LEU A 217 25.45 0.70 -26.73
N ASP A 218 25.24 1.55 -27.73
CA ASP A 218 26.15 2.65 -28.07
C ASP A 218 26.21 3.75 -26.98
N LYS A 219 25.26 3.78 -26.05
CA LYS A 219 25.16 4.77 -24.96
C LYS A 219 25.62 4.25 -23.59
N LEU A 220 25.98 2.98 -23.49
CA LEU A 220 26.61 2.44 -22.28
C LEU A 220 28.09 2.84 -22.29
N PRO A 221 28.60 3.60 -21.30
CA PRO A 221 30.04 3.82 -21.20
C PRO A 221 30.71 2.47 -20.95
N GLY A 222 31.70 2.15 -21.77
CA GLY A 222 32.60 1.00 -21.57
C GLY A 222 33.45 1.14 -20.32
#